data_AF-A0A1E1WAH1-F1
#
_entry.id   AF-A0A1E1WAH1-F1
#
_cell.length_a   1.000
_cell.length_b   1.000
_cell.length_c   1.000
_cell.angle_alpha   90.00
_cell.angle_beta   90.00
_cell.angle_gamma   90.00
#
_symmetry.space_group_name_H-M   'P 1'
#
loop_
_entity.id
_entity.type
_entity.pdbx_description
1 polymer ?
#
loop_
_entity_poly.entity_id
_entity_poly.type
_entity_poly.pdbx_seq_one_letter_code
_entity_poly.pdbx_strand_id
1 'polypeptide(L)'
;YNIDESNEPNTLVVSMAYKENWNEIADLWFLGMQTMSGVLTIVPWISEFAIESGWAEGITDMLVKVKVGTLQPNVKSAFEDFLCRLVDSNESVIPVLKKAGALKMCRNHRLMELGKKLFGD
;
A
#
# COMPACT_ATOMS: atom_id res chain seq x y z
N TYR A 1 -9.66 -2.96 2.50
CA TYR A 1 -9.78 -3.04 1.04
C TYR A 1 -9.43 -4.45 0.59
N ASN A 2 -10.07 -4.94 -0.47
CA ASN A 2 -9.76 -6.21 -1.11
C ASN A 2 -10.19 -6.17 -2.59
N ILE A 3 -9.87 -7.23 -3.33
CA ILE A 3 -10.27 -7.40 -4.73
C ILE A 3 -11.33 -8.49 -4.90
N ASP A 4 -11.32 -9.47 -4.00
CA ASP A 4 -12.13 -10.70 -4.13
C ASP A 4 -13.64 -10.44 -4.03
N GLU A 5 -14.04 -9.33 -3.41
CA GLU A 5 -15.45 -8.96 -3.23
C GLU A 5 -15.94 -7.93 -4.27
N SER A 6 -15.13 -7.65 -5.29
CA SER A 6 -15.50 -6.74 -6.36
C SER A 6 -16.43 -7.40 -7.37
N ASN A 7 -17.48 -6.69 -7.79
CA ASN A 7 -18.33 -7.08 -8.91
C ASN A 7 -17.66 -6.88 -10.28
N GLU A 8 -16.59 -6.08 -10.33
CA GLU A 8 -15.75 -5.90 -11.51
C GLU A 8 -14.41 -6.61 -11.32
N PRO A 9 -13.92 -7.36 -12.33
CA PRO A 9 -12.64 -8.05 -12.22
C PRO A 9 -11.51 -7.11 -11.83
N ASN A 10 -10.84 -7.44 -10.72
CA ASN A 10 -9.64 -6.76 -10.27
C ASN A 10 -9.82 -5.28 -9.88
N THR A 11 -11.04 -4.83 -9.56
CA THR A 11 -11.24 -3.50 -8.96
C THR A 11 -11.05 -3.57 -7.45
N LEU A 12 -10.37 -2.60 -6.87
CA LEU A 12 -10.18 -2.51 -5.42
C LEU A 12 -11.47 -1.99 -4.77
N VAL A 13 -12.02 -2.75 -3.83
CA VAL A 13 -13.25 -2.40 -3.11
C VAL A 13 -13.02 -2.46 -1.59
N VAL A 14 -13.91 -1.82 -0.85
CA VAL A 14 -13.98 -1.98 0.61
C VAL A 14 -14.67 -3.30 0.91
N SER A 15 -14.17 -4.03 1.93
CA SER A 15 -14.79 -5.30 2.29
C SER A 15 -16.22 -5.08 2.77
N MET A 16 -17.12 -6.00 2.42
CA MET A 16 -18.52 -6.03 2.80
C MET A 16 -18.70 -5.92 4.32
N ALA A 17 -17.79 -6.49 5.11
CA ALA A 17 -17.79 -6.37 6.57
C ALA A 17 -17.68 -4.92 7.07
N TYR A 18 -17.09 -4.03 6.26
CA TYR A 18 -16.90 -2.62 6.57
C TYR A 18 -17.76 -1.69 5.71
N LYS A 19 -18.40 -2.21 4.66
CA LYS A 19 -19.02 -1.39 3.62
C LYS A 19 -20.16 -0.52 4.13
N GLU A 20 -20.98 -1.03 5.05
CA GLU A 20 -22.11 -0.29 5.64
C GLU A 20 -21.63 0.94 6.42
N ASN A 21 -20.54 0.80 7.19
CA ASN A 21 -20.02 1.86 8.03
C ASN A 21 -18.81 2.58 7.40
N TRP A 22 -18.46 2.28 6.14
CA TRP A 22 -17.21 2.74 5.55
C TRP A 22 -17.09 4.26 5.55
N ASN A 23 -18.18 4.97 5.25
CA ASN A 23 -18.18 6.44 5.25
C ASN A 23 -17.82 7.04 6.61
N GLU A 24 -18.13 6.35 7.71
CA GLU A 24 -17.85 6.82 9.08
C GLU A 24 -16.43 6.46 9.53
N ILE A 25 -15.88 5.35 9.04
CA ILE A 25 -14.55 4.86 9.43
C ILE A 25 -13.45 5.19 8.41
N ALA A 26 -13.80 5.67 7.22
CA ALA A 26 -12.84 5.98 6.17
C ALA A 26 -11.81 7.01 6.65
N ASP A 27 -12.29 8.09 7.28
CA ASP A 27 -11.42 9.14 7.82
C ASP A 27 -10.45 8.59 8.88
N LEU A 28 -10.92 7.68 9.73
CA LEU A 28 -10.08 6.99 10.71
C LEU A 28 -9.05 6.09 10.04
N TRP A 29 -9.42 5.40 8.96
CA TRP A 29 -8.48 4.59 8.19
C TRP A 29 -7.39 5.45 7.54
N PHE A 30 -7.77 6.56 6.91
CA PHE A 30 -6.80 7.48 6.29
C PHE A 30 -5.90 8.14 7.33
N LEU A 31 -6.45 8.59 8.45
CA LEU A 31 -5.67 9.12 9.56
C LEU A 31 -4.71 8.06 10.11
N GLY A 32 -5.19 6.83 10.30
CA GLY A 32 -4.36 5.70 10.71
C GLY A 32 -3.19 5.45 9.76
N MET A 33 -3.43 5.43 8.45
CA MET A 33 -2.38 5.27 7.44
C MET A 33 -1.33 6.39 7.50
N GLN A 34 -1.77 7.65 7.65
CA GLN A 34 -0.86 8.80 7.77
C GLN A 34 -0.04 8.72 9.06
N THR A 35 -0.69 8.44 10.19
CA THR A 35 -0.02 8.29 11.48
C THR A 35 0.99 7.14 11.43
N MET A 36 0.60 5.97 10.93
CA MET A 36 1.51 4.82 10.80
C MET A 36 2.72 5.16 9.93
N SER A 37 2.52 5.83 8.79
CA SER A 37 3.60 6.24 7.89
C SER A 37 4.58 7.22 8.58
N GLY A 38 4.08 8.10 9.45
CA GLY A 38 4.91 9.00 10.24
C GLY A 38 5.63 8.30 11.40
N VAL A 39 5.01 7.28 12.01
CA VAL A 39 5.60 6.55 13.13
C VAL A 39 6.72 5.60 12.67
N LEU A 40 6.65 5.05 11.45
CA LEU A 40 7.71 4.19 10.88
C LEU A 40 9.11 4.80 11.00
N THR A 41 9.23 6.12 10.86
CA THR A 41 10.52 6.83 10.91
C THR A 41 10.99 7.15 12.33
N ILE A 42 10.13 6.95 13.34
CA ILE A 42 10.38 7.32 14.74
C ILE A 42 10.53 6.07 15.62
N VAL A 43 9.84 4.99 15.27
CA VAL A 43 9.78 3.75 16.07
C VAL A 43 10.27 2.57 15.22
N PRO A 44 11.59 2.25 15.28
CA PRO A 44 12.23 1.35 14.32
C PRO A 44 11.61 -0.04 14.22
N TRP A 45 11.21 -0.65 15.34
CA TRP A 45 10.65 -2.01 15.36
C TRP A 45 9.35 -2.14 14.57
N ILE A 46 8.61 -1.05 14.34
CA ILE A 46 7.37 -1.09 13.56
C ILE A 46 7.65 -1.38 12.09
N SER A 47 8.80 -0.93 11.57
CA SER A 47 9.22 -1.25 10.20
C SER A 47 9.50 -2.74 10.05
N GLU A 48 10.20 -3.35 11.02
CA GLU A 48 10.45 -4.80 11.07
C GLU A 48 9.13 -5.56 11.16
N PHE A 49 8.24 -5.15 12.06
CA PHE A 49 6.91 -5.75 12.19
C PHE A 49 6.12 -5.68 10.88
N ALA A 50 6.10 -4.55 10.18
CA ALA A 50 5.38 -4.40 8.91
C ALA A 50 5.92 -5.31 7.80
N ILE A 51 7.22 -5.63 7.84
CA ILE A 51 7.86 -6.57 6.92
C ILE A 51 7.51 -8.02 7.31
N GLU A 52 7.73 -8.40 8.58
CA GLU A 52 7.53 -9.76 9.09
C GLU A 52 6.07 -10.20 9.09
N SER A 53 5.15 -9.28 9.35
CA SER A 53 3.69 -9.53 9.29
C SER A 53 3.14 -9.53 7.85
N GLY A 54 4.00 -9.31 6.84
CA GLY A 54 3.64 -9.39 5.43
C GLY A 54 2.84 -8.21 4.90
N TRP A 55 2.80 -7.06 5.59
CA TRP A 55 2.04 -5.89 5.11
C TRP A 55 2.61 -5.36 3.79
N ALA A 56 3.93 -5.25 3.69
CA ALA A 56 4.60 -4.79 2.47
C ALA A 56 4.28 -5.68 1.25
N GLU A 57 4.39 -7.00 1.43
CA GLU A 57 4.06 -7.99 0.39
C GLU A 57 2.58 -7.96 0.06
N GLY A 58 1.70 -8.02 1.06
CA GLY A 58 0.24 -8.03 0.86
C GLY A 58 -0.30 -6.79 0.16
N ILE A 59 0.21 -5.59 0.51
CA ILE A 59 -0.16 -4.35 -0.19
C ILE A 59 0.32 -4.39 -1.64
N THR A 60 1.56 -4.83 -1.88
CA THR A 60 2.13 -4.89 -3.23
C THR A 60 1.36 -5.87 -4.11
N ASP A 61 1.13 -7.09 -3.64
CA ASP A 61 0.39 -8.14 -4.35
C ASP A 61 -1.04 -7.72 -4.69
N MET A 62 -1.71 -7.07 -3.74
CA MET A 62 -3.02 -6.48 -3.95
C MET A 62 -2.95 -5.45 -5.09
N LEU A 63 -2.09 -4.44 -4.99
CA LEU A 63 -1.99 -3.38 -5.99
C LEU A 63 -1.51 -3.87 -7.37
N VAL A 64 -0.68 -4.94 -7.44
CA VAL A 64 -0.30 -5.60 -8.69
C VAL A 64 -1.51 -6.16 -9.42
N LYS A 65 -2.48 -6.69 -8.68
CA LYS A 65 -3.72 -7.26 -9.23
C LYS A 65 -4.71 -6.16 -9.62
N VAL A 66 -4.75 -5.03 -8.90
CA VAL A 66 -5.69 -3.94 -9.17
C VAL A 66 -5.58 -3.45 -10.63
N LYS A 67 -6.73 -3.35 -11.30
CA LYS A 67 -6.87 -2.86 -12.67
C LYS A 67 -6.36 -1.41 -12.78
N VAL A 68 -5.66 -1.12 -13.88
CA VAL A 68 -5.15 0.22 -14.16
C VAL A 68 -6.32 1.21 -14.29
N GLY A 69 -6.19 2.36 -13.63
CA GLY A 69 -7.17 3.45 -13.70
C GLY A 69 -8.38 3.32 -12.78
N THR A 70 -8.51 2.23 -12.01
CA THR A 70 -9.62 2.05 -11.05
C THR A 70 -9.24 2.35 -9.60
N LEU A 71 -7.95 2.52 -9.31
CA LEU A 71 -7.47 2.85 -7.97
C LEU A 71 -7.80 4.31 -7.62
N GLN A 72 -8.51 4.52 -6.52
CA GLN A 72 -8.89 5.87 -6.07
C GLN A 72 -7.64 6.70 -5.70
N PRO A 73 -7.58 8.00 -6.05
CA PRO A 73 -6.39 8.82 -5.84
C PRO A 73 -5.90 8.91 -4.39
N ASN A 74 -6.81 9.09 -3.42
CA ASN A 74 -6.49 9.14 -1.99
C ASN A 74 -5.94 7.81 -1.47
N VAL A 75 -6.52 6.68 -1.89
CA VAL A 75 -6.05 5.34 -1.52
C VAL A 75 -4.67 5.06 -2.12
N LYS A 76 -4.48 5.46 -3.38
CA LYS A 76 -3.18 5.40 -4.05
C LYS A 76 -2.12 6.16 -3.24
N SER A 77 -2.37 7.42 -2.92
CA SER A 77 -1.43 8.25 -2.16
C SER A 77 -1.12 7.67 -0.78
N ALA A 78 -2.14 7.20 -0.06
CA ALA A 78 -1.95 6.59 1.27
C ALA A 78 -1.03 5.36 1.22
N PHE A 79 -1.20 4.48 0.22
CA PHE A 79 -0.29 3.33 0.05
C PHE A 79 1.09 3.72 -0.45
N GLU A 80 1.20 4.67 -1.39
CA GLU A 80 2.49 5.15 -1.89
C GLU A 80 3.32 5.77 -0.77
N ASP A 81 2.71 6.64 0.04
CA ASP A 81 3.37 7.30 1.17
C ASP A 81 3.84 6.29 2.21
N PHE A 82 2.98 5.33 2.57
CA PHE A 82 3.33 4.27 3.51
C PHE A 82 4.51 3.43 3.03
N LEU A 83 4.47 2.94 1.79
CA LEU A 83 5.53 2.12 1.22
C LEU A 83 6.83 2.90 1.04
N CYS A 84 6.77 4.16 0.64
CA CYS A 84 7.93 5.05 0.58
C CYS A 84 8.57 5.21 1.96
N ARG A 85 7.76 5.48 2.99
CA ARG A 85 8.26 5.64 4.37
C ARG A 85 8.81 4.34 4.93
N LEU A 86 8.23 3.20 4.55
CA LEU A 86 8.74 1.89 4.95
C LEU A 86 10.12 1.62 4.33
N VAL A 87 10.30 1.93 3.05
CA VAL A 87 11.62 1.85 2.38
C VAL A 87 12.62 2.78 3.05
N ASP A 88 12.23 4.03 3.33
CA ASP A 88 13.11 5.01 3.99
C ASP A 88 13.53 4.59 5.40
N SER A 89 12.66 3.85 6.10
CA SER A 89 12.90 3.41 7.48
C SER A 89 13.68 2.10 7.55
N ASN A 90 13.52 1.22 6.55
CA ASN A 90 14.12 -0.11 6.56
C ASN A 90 14.32 -0.66 5.14
N GLU A 91 15.55 -0.58 4.63
CA GLU A 91 15.93 -1.02 3.28
C GLU A 91 15.73 -2.52 3.04
N SER A 92 15.61 -3.35 4.09
CA SER A 92 15.36 -4.79 3.94
C SER A 92 14.00 -5.08 3.29
N VAL A 93 13.09 -4.11 3.25
CA VAL A 93 11.81 -4.23 2.54
C VAL A 93 11.95 -4.20 1.01
N ILE A 94 13.03 -3.59 0.49
CA ILE A 94 13.26 -3.44 -0.96
C ILE A 94 13.20 -4.79 -1.70
N PRO A 95 13.96 -5.84 -1.31
CA PRO A 95 13.86 -7.15 -1.95
C PRO A 95 12.46 -7.77 -1.82
N VAL A 96 11.74 -7.54 -0.72
CA VAL A 96 10.37 -8.03 -0.50
C VAL A 96 9.42 -7.41 -1.53
N LEU A 97 9.45 -6.09 -1.68
CA LEU A 97 8.62 -5.36 -2.65
C LEU A 97 8.95 -5.77 -4.09
N LYS A 98 10.25 -5.89 -4.42
CA LYS A 98 10.68 -6.31 -5.77
C LYS A 98 10.18 -7.72 -6.09
N LYS A 99 10.28 -8.67 -5.14
CA LYS A 99 9.79 -10.05 -5.30
C LYS A 99 8.26 -10.10 -5.47
N ALA A 100 7.52 -9.26 -4.76
CA ALA A 100 6.06 -9.12 -4.87
C ALA A 100 5.59 -8.40 -6.16
N GLY A 101 6.52 -7.99 -7.03
CA GLY A 101 6.18 -7.38 -8.32
C GLY A 101 6.01 -5.86 -8.29
N ALA A 102 6.70 -5.16 -7.39
CA ALA A 102 6.62 -3.70 -7.27
C ALA A 102 6.90 -2.94 -8.58
N LEU A 103 7.71 -3.48 -9.50
CA LEU A 103 7.92 -2.86 -10.81
C LEU A 103 6.60 -2.72 -11.60
N LYS A 104 5.79 -3.80 -11.64
CA LYS A 104 4.50 -3.81 -12.31
C LYS A 104 3.52 -2.88 -11.58
N MET A 105 3.47 -2.95 -10.26
CA MET A 105 2.65 -2.07 -9.42
C MET A 105 2.92 -0.59 -9.70
N CYS A 106 4.19 -0.16 -9.62
CA CYS A 106 4.56 1.25 -9.80
C CYS A 106 4.23 1.75 -11.21
N ARG A 107 4.44 0.92 -12.25
CA ARG A 107 4.09 1.29 -13.63
C ARG A 107 2.58 1.39 -13.83
N ASN A 108 1.81 0.42 -13.33
CA ASN A 108 0.37 0.35 -13.50
C ASN A 108 -0.33 1.55 -12.85
N HIS A 109 0.09 1.91 -11.63
CA HIS A 109 -0.58 2.94 -10.85
C HIS A 109 0.14 4.28 -10.83
N ARG A 110 1.28 4.41 -11.53
CA ARG A 110 2.14 5.60 -11.54
C ARG A 110 2.58 6.00 -10.13
N LEU A 111 3.08 5.03 -9.37
CA LEU A 111 3.70 5.29 -8.05
C LEU A 111 5.13 5.76 -8.29
N MET A 112 5.27 7.05 -8.65
CA MET A 112 6.52 7.61 -9.18
C MET A 112 7.58 7.72 -8.09
N GLU A 113 7.20 8.14 -6.88
CA GLU A 113 8.14 8.33 -5.77
C GLU A 113 8.67 6.97 -5.30
N LEU A 114 7.76 6.00 -5.13
CA LEU A 114 8.15 4.64 -4.77
C LEU A 114 8.98 3.98 -5.87
N GLY A 115 8.59 4.17 -7.13
CA GLY A 115 9.34 3.67 -8.29
C GLY A 115 10.78 4.19 -8.32
N LYS A 116 10.97 5.48 -8.04
CA LYS A 116 12.30 6.11 -7.95
C LYS A 116 13.12 5.52 -6.79
N LYS A 117 12.52 5.32 -5.62
CA LYS A 117 13.24 4.72 -4.46
C LYS A 117 13.68 3.29 -4.69
N LEU A 118 12.87 2.50 -5.40
CA LEU A 118 13.15 1.07 -5.61
C LEU A 118 14.07 0.79 -6.81
N PHE A 119 14.02 1.64 -7.84
CA PHE A 119 14.62 1.36 -9.14
C PHE A 119 15.39 2.54 -9.75
N GLY A 120 15.43 3.70 -9.08
CA GLY A 120 16.31 4.79 -9.47
C GLY A 120 17.75 4.46 -9.09
N ASP A 121 18.67 4.74 -10.01
CA ASP A 121 20.12 4.62 -9.79
C ASP A 121 20.62 5.55 -8.66
#